data_AF-A0A1M4E7E7-F1
#
_entry.id   AF-A0A1M4E7E7-F1
#
_cell.length_a   1.000
_cell.length_b   1.000
_cell.length_c   1.000
_cell.angle_alpha   90.00
_cell.angle_beta   90.00
_cell.angle_gamma   90.00
#
_symmetry.space_group_name_H-M   'P 1'
#
loop_
_entity.id
_entity.type
_entity.pdbx_description
1 polymer ?
#
loop_
_entity_poly.entity_id
_entity_poly.type
_entity_poly.pdbx_seq_one_letter_code
_entity_poly.pdbx_strand_id
1 'polypeptide(L)'
;MTDEPGTGTPVADPPPAPAPAPADADADADAQATPDTEAEPDAQAAPDTDAAPDGGAPSRSRRFTRAKVVGALAAMLVTAITATAVLQWISAAQAEDARASLESERALRLEVSGAASAFSRALLSYDYQNLQSTRSTLAAQATGDFLTTYDAAFGGAMAQVIVKLKATSQATVRKVYLADVDDATAHAIVVVDQQVNTSEAIRSVKDSHLKISLVKEKGTWKIHDVTVLGAASEDQYNLDGDDKKKD
;
A
#
# COMPACT_ATOMS: atom_id res chain seq x y z
N MET A 1 -9.91 24.67 -58.40
CA MET A 1 -9.41 25.34 -57.18
C MET A 1 -8.79 24.24 -56.34
N THR A 2 -7.48 24.09 -56.51
CA THR A 2 -6.59 23.20 -55.79
C THR A 2 -6.41 23.70 -54.37
N ASP A 3 -6.52 22.84 -53.37
CA ASP A 3 -5.92 23.07 -52.06
C ASP A 3 -5.33 21.75 -51.54
N GLU A 4 -4.14 21.87 -50.98
CA GLU A 4 -3.17 20.80 -50.76
C GLU A 4 -3.46 19.96 -49.51
N PRO A 5 -2.95 18.71 -49.46
CA PRO A 5 -2.92 17.92 -48.24
C PRO A 5 -1.87 18.48 -47.27
N GLY A 6 -2.32 18.91 -46.09
CA GLY A 6 -1.47 19.36 -45.00
C GLY A 6 -0.42 18.32 -44.60
N THR A 7 0.83 18.78 -44.61
CA THR A 7 2.05 18.09 -44.23
C THR A 7 1.99 17.63 -42.76
N GLY A 8 2.03 16.31 -42.57
CA GLY A 8 2.24 15.69 -41.27
C GLY A 8 3.61 16.09 -40.72
N THR A 9 3.62 16.74 -39.57
CA THR A 9 4.84 16.96 -38.79
C THR A 9 5.21 15.63 -38.14
N PRO A 10 6.43 15.10 -38.32
CA PRO A 10 6.83 13.89 -37.62
C PRO A 10 7.00 14.23 -36.12
N VAL A 11 6.18 13.59 -35.28
CA VAL A 11 6.39 13.59 -33.83
C VAL A 11 7.68 12.80 -33.59
N ALA A 12 8.73 13.52 -33.19
CA ALA A 12 10.01 12.93 -32.82
C ALA A 12 9.83 11.98 -31.64
N ASP A 13 10.44 10.79 -31.74
CA ASP A 13 10.49 9.80 -30.66
C ASP A 13 11.01 10.45 -29.36
N PRO A 14 10.42 10.12 -28.20
CA PRO A 14 10.98 10.53 -26.92
C PRO A 14 12.36 9.86 -26.72
N PRO A 15 13.34 10.59 -26.18
CA PRO A 15 14.67 10.03 -25.94
C PRO A 15 14.58 8.85 -24.94
N PRO A 16 15.40 7.80 -25.12
CA PRO A 16 15.40 6.66 -24.21
C PRO A 16 15.74 7.11 -22.78
N ALA A 17 15.01 6.55 -21.81
CA ALA A 17 15.24 6.79 -20.39
C ALA A 17 16.70 6.47 -19.99
N PRO A 18 17.32 7.27 -19.10
CA PRO A 18 18.68 7.01 -18.67
C PRO A 18 18.79 5.66 -17.96
N ALA A 19 19.75 4.85 -18.41
CA ALA A 19 20.10 3.58 -17.79
C ALA A 19 20.49 3.79 -16.31
N PRO A 20 20.20 2.83 -15.41
CA PRO A 20 20.61 2.91 -14.02
C PRO A 20 22.15 2.99 -13.92
N ALA A 21 22.63 3.95 -13.13
CA ALA A 21 24.04 4.09 -12.81
C ALA A 21 24.58 2.82 -12.13
N PRO A 22 25.84 2.41 -12.42
CA PRO A 22 26.43 1.23 -11.82
C PRO A 22 26.61 1.41 -10.32
N ALA A 23 26.29 0.36 -9.56
CA ALA A 23 26.68 0.25 -8.16
C ALA A 23 28.21 0.11 -8.12
N ASP A 24 28.87 1.02 -7.39
CA ASP A 24 30.28 0.93 -7.08
C ASP A 24 30.56 -0.37 -6.32
N ALA A 25 31.17 -1.31 -7.02
CA ALA A 25 31.77 -2.52 -6.50
C ALA A 25 33.18 -2.59 -7.06
N ASP A 26 34.16 -2.24 -6.24
CA ASP A 26 35.59 -2.49 -6.37
C ASP A 26 36.23 -1.98 -5.06
N ALA A 27 37.24 -2.58 -4.43
CA ALA A 27 37.92 -3.84 -4.63
C ALA A 27 38.79 -4.10 -3.39
N ASP A 28 39.08 -5.39 -3.20
CA ASP A 28 40.21 -6.04 -2.51
C ASP A 28 41.22 -5.23 -1.67
N ALA A 29 41.47 -5.76 -0.47
CA ALA A 29 42.83 -6.00 0.01
C ALA A 29 42.84 -7.16 1.02
N ASP A 30 43.12 -8.35 0.48
CA ASP A 30 43.64 -9.51 1.21
C ASP A 30 45.07 -9.20 1.71
N ALA A 31 45.35 -9.48 2.99
CA ALA A 31 46.71 -9.59 3.53
C ALA A 31 46.69 -10.35 4.85
N GLN A 32 46.75 -11.68 4.75
CA GLN A 32 47.26 -12.55 5.81
C GLN A 32 48.73 -12.20 6.12
N ALA A 33 49.07 -12.13 7.42
CA ALA A 33 50.41 -12.39 7.92
C ALA A 33 50.36 -12.83 9.40
N THR A 34 50.36 -14.14 9.62
CA THR A 34 50.97 -14.82 10.78
C THR A 34 52.41 -15.20 10.39
N PRO A 35 53.40 -15.29 11.30
CA PRO A 35 53.46 -16.43 12.23
C PRO A 35 54.14 -16.22 13.61
N ASP A 36 53.82 -17.18 14.48
CA ASP A 36 54.60 -17.85 15.54
C ASP A 36 55.67 -17.14 16.36
N THR A 37 55.63 -17.38 17.68
CA THR A 37 56.71 -18.08 18.39
C THR A 37 56.20 -18.56 19.76
N GLU A 38 56.15 -19.88 19.89
CA GLU A 38 56.10 -20.65 21.13
C GLU A 38 57.47 -20.71 21.79
N ALA A 39 57.53 -20.66 23.13
CA ALA A 39 58.34 -21.54 23.98
C ALA A 39 58.42 -21.04 25.45
N GLU A 40 58.07 -21.94 26.37
CA GLU A 40 58.50 -22.02 27.77
C GLU A 40 60.05 -21.92 27.92
N PRO A 41 60.60 -21.53 29.10
CA PRO A 41 60.83 -22.53 30.16
C PRO A 41 60.88 -22.04 31.63
N ASP A 42 61.03 -23.07 32.45
CA ASP A 42 61.03 -23.30 33.90
C ASP A 42 62.13 -22.61 34.76
N ALA A 43 61.96 -22.77 36.08
CA ALA A 43 62.95 -22.80 37.18
C ALA A 43 63.33 -21.52 38.00
N GLN A 44 62.75 -21.50 39.22
CA GLN A 44 63.42 -21.57 40.54
C GLN A 44 64.20 -20.38 41.16
N ALA A 45 63.78 -20.00 42.38
CA ALA A 45 64.54 -19.93 43.66
C ALA A 45 64.22 -18.69 44.53
N ALA A 46 63.90 -18.94 45.81
CA ALA A 46 63.80 -17.97 46.90
C ALA A 46 65.21 -17.68 47.51
N PRO A 47 65.43 -16.64 48.37
CA PRO A 47 65.00 -16.72 49.78
C PRO A 47 64.62 -15.39 50.50
N ASP A 48 63.96 -15.59 51.65
CA ASP A 48 63.98 -14.87 52.94
C ASP A 48 64.29 -13.36 53.02
N THR A 49 63.40 -12.60 53.68
CA THR A 49 63.70 -11.99 54.99
C THR A 49 62.42 -11.58 55.72
N ASP A 50 62.39 -12.07 56.95
CA ASP A 50 61.49 -11.89 58.08
C ASP A 50 61.16 -10.43 58.42
N ALA A 51 59.92 -10.19 58.88
CA ALA A 51 59.60 -9.27 59.98
C ALA A 51 58.07 -9.13 60.11
N ALA A 52 57.47 -9.91 60.99
CA ALA A 52 56.31 -9.40 61.73
C ALA A 52 56.82 -8.34 62.73
N PRO A 53 56.00 -7.31 63.02
CA PRO A 53 55.40 -7.38 64.33
C PRO A 53 53.89 -7.14 64.32
N ASP A 54 53.28 -7.82 65.27
CA ASP A 54 51.99 -7.55 65.88
C ASP A 54 51.68 -6.06 66.09
N GLY A 55 50.36 -5.78 66.09
CA GLY A 55 49.82 -4.67 66.87
C GLY A 55 49.13 -3.58 66.05
N GLY A 56 47.88 -3.85 65.63
CA GLY A 56 47.00 -2.82 65.09
C GLY A 56 45.55 -3.27 65.09
N ALA A 57 44.87 -2.95 66.19
CA ALA A 57 43.44 -3.18 66.45
C ALA A 57 42.55 -3.08 65.19
N PRO A 58 41.45 -3.86 65.09
CA PRO A 58 40.61 -3.89 63.90
C PRO A 58 40.08 -2.49 63.61
N SER A 59 40.58 -1.87 62.54
CA SER A 59 40.10 -0.54 62.13
C SER A 59 38.66 -0.68 61.64
N ARG A 60 37.73 -0.42 62.56
CA ARG A 60 36.29 -0.26 62.28
C ARG A 60 36.03 0.80 61.20
N SER A 61 37.02 1.64 60.86
CA SER A 61 36.90 2.73 59.90
C SER A 61 36.86 2.30 58.42
N ARG A 62 37.39 1.12 58.02
CA ARG A 62 37.33 0.66 56.61
C ARG A 62 35.95 0.09 56.22
N ARG A 63 35.15 -0.31 57.21
CA ARG A 63 33.79 -0.86 57.00
C ARG A 63 32.78 0.22 56.65
N PHE A 64 32.92 1.43 57.20
CA PHE A 64 32.04 2.56 56.90
C PHE A 64 32.22 3.10 55.48
N THR A 65 33.44 3.10 54.93
CA THR A 65 33.70 3.51 53.54
C THR A 65 33.13 2.49 52.54
N ARG A 66 33.27 1.18 52.82
CA ARG A 66 32.67 0.12 51.99
C ARG A 66 31.14 0.15 52.02
N ALA A 67 30.52 0.37 53.18
CA ALA A 67 29.07 0.49 53.29
C ALA A 67 28.51 1.70 52.52
N LYS A 68 29.22 2.84 52.52
CA LYS A 68 28.86 4.02 51.71
C LYS A 68 28.99 3.77 50.21
N VAL A 69 30.06 3.10 49.78
CA VAL A 69 30.27 2.73 48.36
C VAL A 69 29.20 1.73 47.89
N VAL A 70 28.88 0.72 48.70
CA VAL A 70 27.80 -0.24 48.40
C VAL A 70 26.43 0.45 48.37
N GLY A 71 26.16 1.38 49.28
CA GLY A 71 24.94 2.18 49.28
C GLY A 71 24.81 3.06 48.03
N ALA A 72 25.90 3.69 47.59
CA ALA A 72 25.93 4.49 46.37
C ALA A 72 25.72 3.62 45.11
N LEU A 73 26.34 2.44 45.04
CA LEU A 73 26.12 1.46 43.97
C LEU A 73 24.66 0.97 43.93
N ALA A 74 24.08 0.67 45.10
CA ALA A 74 22.68 0.26 45.19
C ALA A 74 21.73 1.39 44.73
N ALA A 75 21.98 2.63 45.15
CA ALA A 75 21.20 3.79 44.71
C ALA A 75 21.32 4.02 43.19
N MET A 76 22.53 3.87 42.62
CA MET A 76 22.75 3.96 41.18
C MET A 76 22.00 2.86 40.42
N LEU A 77 22.03 1.63 40.92
CA LEU A 77 21.30 0.49 40.34
C LEU A 77 19.78 0.75 40.35
N VAL A 78 19.23 1.20 41.48
CA VAL A 78 17.81 1.54 41.59
C VAL A 78 17.44 2.67 40.62
N THR A 79 18.30 3.67 40.49
CA THR A 79 18.09 4.79 39.55
C THR A 79 18.09 4.29 38.10
N ALA A 80 19.05 3.42 37.74
CA ALA A 80 19.12 2.82 36.42
C ALA A 80 17.89 1.97 36.09
N ILE A 81 17.42 1.14 37.03
CA ILE A 81 16.21 0.32 36.88
C ILE A 81 14.96 1.20 36.74
N THR A 82 14.86 2.27 37.53
CA THR A 82 13.72 3.19 37.46
C THR A 82 13.72 3.93 36.12
N ALA A 83 14.88 4.41 35.67
CA ALA A 83 15.01 5.07 34.38
C ALA A 83 14.66 4.12 33.21
N THR A 84 15.12 2.87 33.24
CA THR A 84 14.76 1.90 32.19
C THR A 84 13.29 1.54 32.22
N ALA A 85 12.67 1.37 33.39
CA ALA A 85 11.23 1.13 33.51
C ALA A 85 10.40 2.28 32.91
N VAL A 86 10.78 3.55 33.18
CA VAL A 86 10.13 4.73 32.60
C VAL A 86 10.30 4.77 31.08
N LEU A 87 11.52 4.52 30.57
CA LEU A 87 11.77 4.48 29.13
C LEU A 87 10.96 3.37 28.44
N GLN A 88 10.91 2.18 29.04
CA GLN A 88 10.13 1.06 28.53
C GLN A 88 8.63 1.40 28.50
N TRP A 89 8.10 2.03 29.56
CA TRP A 89 6.72 2.48 29.61
C TRP A 89 6.38 3.49 28.48
N ILE A 90 7.23 4.51 28.28
CA ILE A 90 7.05 5.50 27.21
C ILE A 90 7.11 4.83 25.84
N SER A 91 8.08 3.94 25.62
CA SER A 91 8.22 3.22 24.34
C SER A 91 7.03 2.30 24.05
N ALA A 92 6.47 1.66 25.08
CA ALA A 92 5.29 0.82 24.94
C ALA A 92 4.06 1.65 24.57
N ALA A 93 3.84 2.79 25.24
CA ALA A 93 2.73 3.70 24.91
C ALA A 93 2.84 4.22 23.47
N GLN A 94 4.02 4.67 23.04
CA GLN A 94 4.24 5.12 21.66
C GLN A 94 4.02 4.00 20.63
N ALA A 95 4.42 2.76 20.96
CA ALA A 95 4.19 1.61 20.09
C ALA A 95 2.70 1.25 19.98
N GLU A 96 1.92 1.41 21.05
CA GLU A 96 0.48 1.23 21.03
C GLU A 96 -0.22 2.29 20.16
N ASP A 97 0.13 3.56 20.33
CA ASP A 97 -0.41 4.66 19.52
C ASP A 97 -0.09 4.47 18.02
N ALA A 98 1.14 4.07 17.71
CA ALA A 98 1.56 3.78 16.34
C ALA A 98 0.83 2.58 15.74
N ARG A 99 0.49 1.56 16.54
CA ARG A 99 -0.31 0.41 16.08
C ARG A 99 -1.74 0.83 15.82
N ALA A 100 -2.35 1.57 16.74
CA ALA A 100 -3.72 2.05 16.61
C ALA A 100 -3.89 2.94 15.36
N SER A 101 -2.92 3.82 15.08
CA SER A 101 -2.96 4.66 13.88
C SER A 101 -2.86 3.81 12.60
N LEU A 102 -1.93 2.85 12.53
CA LEU A 102 -1.80 1.95 11.38
C LEU A 102 -3.05 1.08 11.17
N GLU A 103 -3.68 0.62 12.23
CA GLU A 103 -4.93 -0.14 12.15
C GLU A 103 -6.08 0.72 11.62
N SER A 104 -6.20 1.97 12.10
CA SER A 104 -7.20 2.91 11.62
C SER A 104 -7.02 3.25 10.14
N GLU A 105 -5.77 3.48 9.70
CA GLU A 105 -5.45 3.76 8.30
C GLU A 105 -5.78 2.56 7.41
N ARG A 106 -5.44 1.34 7.86
CA ARG A 106 -5.78 0.11 7.13
C ARG A 106 -7.29 -0.07 7.01
N ALA A 107 -8.04 0.17 8.09
CA ALA A 107 -9.49 0.09 8.07
C ALA A 107 -10.08 1.12 7.08
N LEU A 108 -9.61 2.36 7.12
CA LEU A 108 -10.02 3.43 6.21
C LEU A 108 -9.77 3.05 4.74
N ARG A 109 -8.57 2.57 4.42
CA ARG A 109 -8.23 2.10 3.07
C ARG A 109 -9.10 0.92 2.62
N LEU A 110 -9.43 0.00 3.52
CA LEU A 110 -10.35 -1.11 3.23
C LEU A 110 -11.78 -0.61 2.95
N GLU A 111 -12.29 0.35 3.74
CA GLU A 111 -13.60 0.96 3.50
C GLU A 111 -13.67 1.65 2.13
N VAL A 112 -12.69 2.50 1.83
CA VAL A 112 -12.63 3.24 0.55
C VAL A 112 -12.52 2.28 -0.63
N SER A 113 -11.60 1.31 -0.56
CA SER A 113 -11.44 0.33 -1.64
C SER A 113 -12.68 -0.55 -1.84
N GLY A 114 -13.35 -0.91 -0.75
CA GLY A 114 -14.64 -1.60 -0.78
C GLY A 114 -15.73 -0.78 -1.47
N ALA A 115 -15.88 0.50 -1.12
CA ALA A 115 -16.86 1.39 -1.73
C ALA A 115 -16.60 1.61 -3.23
N ALA A 116 -15.34 1.91 -3.60
CA ALA A 116 -14.94 2.10 -5.00
C ALA A 116 -15.16 0.82 -5.85
N SER A 117 -14.81 -0.34 -5.31
CA SER A 117 -15.02 -1.64 -5.96
C SER A 117 -16.50 -1.95 -6.14
N ALA A 118 -17.32 -1.77 -5.09
CA ALA A 118 -18.75 -2.03 -5.13
C ALA A 118 -19.45 -1.15 -6.15
N PHE A 119 -19.13 0.15 -6.17
CA PHE A 119 -19.67 1.08 -7.15
C PHE A 119 -19.24 0.77 -8.57
N SER A 120 -17.95 0.51 -8.82
CA SER A 120 -17.45 0.18 -10.16
C SER A 120 -18.14 -1.05 -10.74
N ARG A 121 -18.36 -2.06 -9.90
CA ARG A 121 -19.08 -3.27 -10.29
C ARG A 121 -20.54 -2.97 -10.62
N ALA A 122 -21.22 -2.20 -9.78
CA ALA A 122 -22.61 -1.81 -10.00
C ALA A 122 -22.79 -0.94 -11.25
N LEU A 123 -21.83 -0.05 -11.52
CA LEU A 123 -21.86 0.85 -12.68
C LEU A 123 -21.78 0.10 -14.00
N LEU A 124 -20.92 -0.92 -14.05
CA LEU A 124 -20.62 -1.67 -15.26
C LEU A 124 -21.38 -3.00 -15.36
N SER A 125 -22.25 -3.32 -14.39
CA SER A 125 -23.10 -4.52 -14.42
C SER A 125 -24.57 -4.14 -14.49
N TYR A 126 -25.31 -4.78 -15.40
CA TYR A 126 -26.75 -4.57 -15.53
C TYR A 126 -27.43 -5.76 -16.21
N ASP A 127 -28.73 -5.85 -16.01
CA ASP A 127 -29.61 -6.80 -16.69
C ASP A 127 -30.75 -6.02 -17.30
N TYR A 128 -31.02 -6.23 -18.60
CA TYR A 128 -32.10 -5.57 -19.32
C TYR A 128 -33.48 -5.74 -18.67
N GLN A 129 -33.70 -6.81 -17.91
CA GLN A 129 -34.95 -7.06 -17.20
C GLN A 129 -35.08 -6.22 -15.92
N ASN A 130 -33.97 -5.71 -15.37
CA ASN A 130 -33.91 -5.14 -14.03
C ASN A 130 -33.08 -3.85 -13.95
N LEU A 131 -33.12 -2.99 -14.98
CA LEU A 131 -32.34 -1.74 -15.02
C LEU A 131 -32.61 -0.79 -13.83
N GLN A 132 -33.83 -0.81 -13.30
CA GLN A 132 -34.17 0.01 -12.13
C GLN A 132 -33.41 -0.43 -10.86
N SER A 133 -33.08 -1.71 -10.73
CA SER A 133 -32.28 -2.22 -9.62
C SER A 133 -30.84 -1.70 -9.69
N THR A 134 -30.24 -1.71 -10.89
CA THR A 134 -28.92 -1.11 -11.14
C THR A 134 -28.93 0.37 -10.76
N ARG A 135 -29.92 1.14 -11.27
CA ARG A 135 -30.05 2.57 -10.95
C ARG A 135 -30.20 2.82 -9.45
N SER A 136 -31.03 2.05 -8.75
CA SER A 136 -31.22 2.19 -7.30
C SER A 136 -29.96 1.85 -6.50
N THR A 137 -29.18 0.87 -6.95
CA THR A 137 -27.91 0.51 -6.31
C THR A 137 -26.90 1.64 -6.44
N LEU A 138 -26.79 2.22 -7.64
CA LEU A 138 -25.92 3.38 -7.89
C LEU A 138 -26.36 4.60 -7.09
N ALA A 139 -27.66 4.85 -6.99
CA ALA A 139 -28.22 5.92 -6.16
C ALA A 139 -27.83 5.80 -4.69
N ALA A 140 -27.76 4.57 -4.18
CA ALA A 140 -27.36 4.30 -2.81
C ALA A 140 -25.84 4.43 -2.58
N GLN A 141 -25.02 4.47 -3.63
CA GLN A 141 -23.55 4.51 -3.54
C GLN A 141 -22.95 5.85 -3.97
N ALA A 142 -23.67 6.64 -4.75
CA ALA A 142 -23.21 7.94 -5.21
C ALA A 142 -23.84 9.11 -4.45
N THR A 143 -23.28 10.30 -4.65
CA THR A 143 -23.81 11.59 -4.18
C THR A 143 -23.76 12.64 -5.29
N GLY A 144 -24.20 13.86 -4.99
CA GLY A 144 -24.19 14.98 -5.92
C GLY A 144 -25.02 14.71 -7.17
N ASP A 145 -24.50 15.15 -8.32
CA ASP A 145 -25.20 15.11 -9.60
C ASP A 145 -24.99 13.80 -10.37
N PHE A 146 -24.31 12.81 -9.78
CA PHE A 146 -23.97 11.57 -10.46
C PHE A 146 -25.18 10.89 -11.13
N LEU A 147 -26.31 10.77 -10.41
CA LEU A 147 -27.51 10.13 -10.95
C LEU A 147 -28.11 10.90 -12.14
N THR A 148 -28.04 12.23 -12.13
CA THR A 148 -28.51 13.04 -13.24
C THR A 148 -27.70 12.74 -14.50
N THR A 149 -26.37 12.69 -14.36
CA THR A 149 -25.46 12.32 -15.47
C THR A 149 -25.69 10.89 -15.94
N TYR A 150 -25.88 9.95 -14.99
CA TYR A 150 -26.19 8.56 -15.31
C TYR A 150 -27.51 8.43 -16.09
N ASP A 151 -28.57 9.09 -15.65
CA ASP A 151 -29.88 9.03 -16.31
C ASP A 151 -29.84 9.67 -17.71
N ALA A 152 -29.06 10.73 -17.89
CA ALA A 152 -28.86 11.32 -19.21
C ALA A 152 -28.14 10.38 -20.18
N ALA A 153 -27.18 9.58 -19.70
CA ALA A 153 -26.40 8.66 -20.53
C ALA A 153 -27.08 7.30 -20.76
N PHE A 154 -27.72 6.73 -19.74
CA PHE A 154 -28.24 5.36 -19.74
C PHE A 154 -29.77 5.27 -19.69
N GLY A 155 -30.47 6.36 -19.42
CA GLY A 155 -31.92 6.43 -19.50
C GLY A 155 -32.45 6.53 -20.93
N GLY A 156 -33.75 6.76 -21.05
CA GLY A 156 -34.41 7.08 -22.33
C GLY A 156 -34.09 6.10 -23.45
N ALA A 157 -33.52 6.61 -24.55
CA ALA A 157 -33.20 5.83 -25.74
C ALA A 157 -32.21 4.69 -25.46
N MET A 158 -31.21 4.90 -24.59
CA MET A 158 -30.20 3.88 -24.33
C MET A 158 -30.78 2.70 -23.54
N ALA A 159 -31.67 2.98 -22.57
CA ALA A 159 -32.42 1.93 -21.88
C ALA A 159 -33.27 1.09 -22.86
N GLN A 160 -33.88 1.72 -23.87
CA GLN A 160 -34.65 1.00 -24.90
C GLN A 160 -33.75 0.11 -25.75
N VAL A 161 -32.54 0.56 -26.12
CA VAL A 161 -31.56 -0.26 -26.84
C VAL A 161 -31.13 -1.47 -26.00
N ILE A 162 -30.82 -1.26 -24.72
CA ILE A 162 -30.47 -2.34 -23.78
C ILE A 162 -31.58 -3.40 -23.72
N VAL A 163 -32.85 -2.99 -23.61
CA VAL A 163 -34.00 -3.91 -23.60
C VAL A 163 -34.18 -4.61 -24.94
N LYS A 164 -34.12 -3.87 -26.05
CA LYS A 164 -34.30 -4.41 -27.40
C LYS A 164 -33.27 -5.50 -27.71
N LEU A 165 -32.01 -5.27 -27.35
CA LEU A 165 -30.90 -6.18 -27.57
C LEU A 165 -30.75 -7.23 -26.46
N LYS A 166 -31.67 -7.26 -25.48
CA LYS A 166 -31.62 -8.15 -24.31
C LYS A 166 -30.24 -8.13 -23.62
N ALA A 167 -29.66 -6.94 -23.50
CA ALA A 167 -28.28 -6.79 -23.08
C ALA A 167 -28.12 -7.08 -21.58
N THR A 168 -27.15 -7.92 -21.26
CA THR A 168 -26.68 -8.18 -19.89
C THR A 168 -25.20 -7.85 -19.83
N SER A 169 -24.78 -7.14 -18.79
CA SER A 169 -23.39 -6.79 -18.55
C SER A 169 -22.94 -7.32 -17.19
N GLN A 170 -21.77 -7.93 -17.15
CA GLN A 170 -21.12 -8.38 -15.93
C GLN A 170 -19.74 -7.75 -15.82
N ALA A 171 -19.49 -7.09 -14.70
CA ALA A 171 -18.20 -6.52 -14.36
C ALA A 171 -17.48 -7.32 -13.27
N THR A 172 -16.16 -7.41 -13.40
CA THR A 172 -15.25 -8.03 -12.44
C THR A 172 -14.16 -7.02 -12.09
N VAL A 173 -14.16 -6.55 -10.85
CA VAL A 173 -13.10 -5.67 -10.35
C VAL A 173 -11.84 -6.50 -10.14
N ARG A 174 -10.76 -6.10 -10.80
CA ARG A 174 -9.45 -6.75 -10.73
C ARG A 174 -8.60 -6.20 -9.60
N LYS A 175 -8.53 -4.87 -9.52
CA LYS A 175 -7.68 -4.15 -8.56
C LYS A 175 -8.29 -2.80 -8.24
N VAL A 176 -7.98 -2.30 -7.04
CA VAL A 176 -8.23 -0.93 -6.64
C VAL A 176 -6.91 -0.34 -6.18
N TYR A 177 -6.49 0.74 -6.80
CA TYR A 177 -5.34 1.55 -6.36
C TYR A 177 -5.89 2.77 -5.66
N LEU A 178 -5.47 2.98 -4.42
CA LEU A 178 -5.84 4.17 -3.66
C LEU A 178 -4.72 5.21 -3.82
N ALA A 179 -5.13 6.43 -4.14
CA ALA A 179 -4.26 7.59 -4.08
C ALA A 179 -4.42 8.24 -2.70
N ASP A 180 -4.64 9.56 -2.65
CA ASP A 180 -4.89 10.29 -1.41
C ASP A 180 -6.15 9.74 -0.73
N VAL A 181 -6.02 9.42 0.56
CA VAL A 181 -7.10 8.94 1.43
C VAL A 181 -6.96 9.66 2.75
N ASP A 182 -7.99 10.42 3.12
CA ASP A 182 -8.15 11.03 4.43
C ASP A 182 -9.52 10.68 5.03
N ASP A 183 -9.87 11.27 6.17
CA ASP A 183 -11.10 10.96 6.90
C ASP A 183 -12.39 11.41 6.18
N ALA A 184 -12.30 12.29 5.18
CA ALA A 184 -13.42 12.92 4.50
C ALA A 184 -13.46 12.70 2.99
N THR A 185 -12.30 12.60 2.34
CA THR A 185 -12.19 12.43 0.89
C THR A 185 -11.18 11.34 0.52
N ALA A 186 -11.38 10.74 -0.64
CA ALA A 186 -10.44 9.77 -1.17
C ALA A 186 -10.47 9.73 -2.70
N HIS A 187 -9.35 9.32 -3.30
CA HIS A 187 -9.25 9.08 -4.73
C HIS A 187 -8.80 7.64 -5.01
N ALA A 188 -9.40 7.02 -6.03
CA ALA A 188 -9.09 5.66 -6.41
C ALA A 188 -9.02 5.49 -7.94
N ILE A 189 -8.16 4.58 -8.38
CA ILE A 189 -8.20 4.01 -9.73
C ILE A 189 -8.67 2.55 -9.58
N VAL A 190 -9.80 2.22 -10.20
CA VAL A 190 -10.34 0.86 -10.20
C VAL A 190 -10.12 0.24 -11.56
N VAL A 191 -9.51 -0.95 -11.57
CA VAL A 191 -9.33 -1.75 -12.78
C VAL A 191 -10.46 -2.77 -12.86
N VAL A 192 -11.18 -2.78 -13.99
CA VAL A 192 -12.37 -3.60 -14.19
C VAL A 192 -12.32 -4.31 -15.54
N ASP A 193 -12.68 -5.59 -15.54
CA ASP A 193 -13.01 -6.33 -16.75
C ASP A 193 -14.54 -6.35 -16.91
N GLN A 194 -15.05 -6.15 -18.12
CA GLN A 194 -16.47 -6.15 -18.42
C GLN A 194 -16.79 -7.09 -19.57
N GLN A 195 -17.89 -7.82 -19.46
CA GLN A 195 -18.46 -8.60 -20.57
C GLN A 195 -19.92 -8.22 -20.75
N VAL A 196 -20.27 -7.79 -21.96
CA VAL A 196 -21.64 -7.47 -22.39
C VAL A 196 -22.09 -8.54 -23.36
N ASN A 197 -23.17 -9.23 -23.02
CA ASN A 197 -23.85 -10.17 -23.90
C ASN A 197 -25.16 -9.54 -24.36
N THR A 198 -25.43 -9.63 -25.66
CA THR A 198 -26.69 -9.20 -26.28
C THR A 198 -27.26 -10.33 -27.11
N SER A 199 -28.45 -10.14 -27.68
CA SER A 199 -29.02 -11.07 -28.66
C SER A 199 -28.23 -11.16 -29.97
N GLU A 200 -27.33 -10.21 -30.25
CA GLU A 200 -26.65 -10.08 -31.55
C GLU A 200 -25.12 -10.26 -31.44
N ALA A 201 -24.53 -9.96 -30.28
CA ALA A 201 -23.07 -9.95 -30.09
C ALA A 201 -22.65 -10.15 -28.63
N ILE A 202 -21.42 -10.60 -28.46
CA ILE A 202 -20.68 -10.63 -27.19
C ILE A 202 -19.53 -9.65 -27.30
N ARG A 203 -19.48 -8.67 -26.40
CA ARG A 203 -18.39 -7.68 -26.31
C ARG A 203 -17.65 -7.85 -24.99
N SER A 204 -16.33 -7.91 -25.05
CA SER A 204 -15.45 -8.00 -23.88
C SER A 204 -14.53 -6.79 -23.84
N VAL A 205 -14.47 -6.12 -22.70
CA VAL A 205 -13.52 -5.03 -22.44
C VAL A 205 -12.65 -5.45 -21.27
N LYS A 206 -11.33 -5.38 -21.44
CA LYS A 206 -10.37 -5.80 -20.40
C LYS A 206 -9.54 -4.63 -19.94
N ASP A 207 -9.20 -4.67 -18.65
CA ASP A 207 -8.30 -3.72 -18.01
C ASP A 207 -8.79 -2.26 -18.17
N SER A 208 -10.10 -2.05 -17.96
CA SER A 208 -10.69 -0.70 -17.95
C SER A 208 -10.31 0.03 -16.67
N HIS A 209 -9.81 1.25 -16.79
CA HIS A 209 -9.38 2.08 -15.67
C HIS A 209 -10.41 3.16 -15.37
N LEU A 210 -11.00 3.10 -14.17
CA LEU A 210 -11.95 4.09 -13.67
C LEU A 210 -11.26 4.97 -12.63
N LYS A 211 -11.22 6.28 -12.88
CA LYS A 211 -10.85 7.27 -11.87
C LYS A 211 -12.07 7.65 -11.06
N ILE A 212 -11.99 7.49 -9.74
CA ILE A 212 -13.11 7.70 -8.80
C ILE A 212 -12.69 8.69 -7.74
N SER A 213 -13.56 9.66 -7.46
CA SER A 213 -13.47 10.53 -6.30
C SER A 213 -14.58 10.18 -5.32
N LEU A 214 -14.22 10.01 -4.05
CA LEU A 214 -15.12 9.63 -2.97
C LEU A 214 -15.16 10.73 -1.89
N VAL A 215 -16.32 10.85 -1.26
CA VAL A 215 -16.53 11.72 -0.09
C VAL A 215 -17.27 10.94 1.00
N LYS A 216 -16.92 11.15 2.26
CA LYS A 216 -17.58 10.53 3.40
C LYS A 216 -18.79 11.37 3.81
N GLU A 217 -20.00 10.85 3.59
CA GLU A 217 -21.24 11.48 4.00
C GLU A 217 -21.94 10.64 5.07
N LYS A 218 -22.24 11.27 6.21
CA LYS A 218 -22.94 10.62 7.34
C LYS A 218 -22.31 9.28 7.75
N GLY A 219 -20.97 9.22 7.71
CA GLY A 219 -20.19 8.04 8.07
C GLY A 219 -19.99 7.01 6.96
N THR A 220 -20.57 7.21 5.76
CA THR A 220 -20.48 6.27 4.64
C THR A 220 -19.77 6.90 3.46
N TRP A 221 -18.85 6.16 2.84
CA TRP A 221 -18.20 6.56 1.61
C TRP A 221 -19.18 6.56 0.43
N LYS A 222 -19.27 7.70 -0.25
CA LYS A 222 -20.08 7.92 -1.44
C LYS A 222 -19.21 8.32 -2.61
N ILE A 223 -19.59 7.90 -3.80
CA ILE A 223 -18.90 8.28 -5.03
C ILE A 223 -19.43 9.65 -5.44
N HIS A 224 -18.53 10.63 -5.48
CA HIS A 224 -18.84 11.96 -5.96
C HIS A 224 -18.69 12.01 -7.48
N ASP A 225 -17.62 11.41 -8.02
CA ASP A 225 -17.31 11.48 -9.45
C ASP A 225 -16.67 10.19 -9.94
N VAL A 226 -16.92 9.86 -11.21
CA VAL A 226 -16.29 8.76 -11.91
C VAL A 226 -15.98 9.15 -13.35
N THR A 227 -14.75 8.88 -13.79
CA THR A 227 -14.29 9.09 -15.15
C THR A 227 -13.65 7.80 -15.69
N VAL A 228 -14.03 7.37 -16.88
CA VAL A 228 -13.34 6.29 -17.60
C VAL A 228 -12.08 6.85 -18.25
N LEU A 229 -10.91 6.29 -17.93
CA LEU A 229 -9.63 6.74 -18.50
C LEU A 229 -9.27 5.99 -19.79
N GLY A 230 -9.75 4.75 -19.94
CA GLY A 230 -9.47 3.89 -21.08
C GLY A 230 -9.48 2.41 -20.69
N ALA A 231 -9.27 1.54 -21.66
CA ALA A 231 -9.14 0.10 -21.50
C ALA A 231 -7.93 -0.41 -22.30
N ALA A 232 -7.33 -1.52 -21.89
CA ALA A 232 -6.20 -2.09 -22.62
C ALA A 232 -6.64 -2.82 -23.89
N SER A 233 -7.80 -3.50 -23.85
CA SER A 233 -8.35 -4.17 -25.02
C SER A 233 -9.87 -4.20 -25.03
N GLU A 234 -10.41 -4.28 -26.24
CA GLU A 234 -11.83 -4.41 -26.50
C GLU A 234 -12.02 -5.34 -27.70
N ASP A 235 -12.80 -6.39 -27.49
CA ASP A 235 -13.10 -7.40 -28.50
C ASP A 235 -14.62 -7.54 -28.63
N GLN A 236 -15.10 -7.74 -29.85
CA GLN A 236 -16.50 -8.04 -30.12
C GLN A 236 -16.63 -9.23 -31.07
N TYR A 237 -17.52 -10.15 -30.73
CA TYR A 237 -17.91 -11.28 -31.53
C TYR A 237 -19.40 -11.19 -31.86
N ASN A 238 -19.74 -11.13 -33.15
CA ASN A 238 -21.12 -11.08 -33.62
C ASN A 238 -21.65 -12.50 -33.79
N LEU A 239 -22.84 -12.78 -33.24
CA LEU A 239 -23.43 -14.12 -33.22
C LEU A 239 -23.94 -14.56 -34.61
N ASP A 240 -24.29 -13.61 -35.48
CA ASP A 240 -24.77 -13.90 -36.85
C ASP A 240 -23.65 -13.95 -37.91
N GLY A 241 -22.38 -13.84 -37.50
CA GLY A 241 -21.23 -13.62 -38.39
C GLY A 241 -20.65 -14.85 -39.09
N ASP A 242 -20.94 -16.06 -38.61
CA ASP A 242 -20.28 -17.28 -39.10
C ASP A 242 -20.99 -17.93 -40.32
N ASP A 243 -22.21 -17.50 -40.66
CA ASP A 243 -22.98 -18.07 -41.78
C ASP A 243 -22.78 -17.36 -43.13
N LYS A 244 -21.96 -16.30 -43.20
CA LYS A 244 -21.74 -15.54 -44.46
C LYS A 244 -20.40 -15.79 -45.17
N LYS A 245 -19.65 -16.82 -44.80
CA LYS A 245 -18.52 -17.32 -45.61
C LYS A 245 -18.85 -18.69 -46.20
N LYS A 246 -19.70 -18.69 -47.23
CA LYS A 246 -19.76 -19.70 -48.31
C LYS A 246 -20.74 -19.19 -49.36
N ASP A 247 -20.20 -18.56 -50.40
CA ASP A 247 -20.37 -18.92 -51.81
C ASP A 247 -19.77 -17.84 -52.72
#